data_AF-I3IHE4-F1
#
_entry.id   AF-I3IHE4-F1
#
_cell.length_a   1.000
_cell.length_b   1.000
_cell.length_c   1.000
_cell.angle_alpha   90.00
_cell.angle_beta   90.00
_cell.angle_gamma   90.00
#
_symmetry.space_group_name_H-M   'P 1'
#
loop_
_entity.id
_entity.type
_entity.pdbx_description
1 polymer ?
#
loop_
_entity_poly.entity_id
_entity_poly.type
_entity_poly.pdbx_seq_one_letter_code
_entity_poly.pdbx_strand_id
1 'polypeptide(L)'
;MKTDMFDEIIDLEEFAIEGKKPPKGCRYRIKIDKNKYVVDVPLMSGREILNLAEKTPPEQYMLFQKFRGGENKRIELDEKVDFTTPGVEKFRTLPMDQTEGKNAQTI
;
A
#
# COMPACT_ATOMS: atom_id res chain seq x y z
N MET A 1 -17.30 29.78 -0.02
CA MET A 1 -17.40 28.72 0.99
C MET A 1 -17.49 27.39 0.26
N LYS A 2 -16.41 26.59 0.26
CA LYS A 2 -16.50 25.16 -0.06
C LYS A 2 -16.28 24.46 1.27
N THR A 3 -17.36 23.94 1.85
CA THR A 3 -17.29 23.10 3.03
C THR A 3 -16.82 21.74 2.53
N ASP A 4 -15.54 21.44 2.72
CA ASP A 4 -14.93 20.16 2.38
C ASP A 4 -15.60 19.06 3.21
N MET A 5 -16.51 18.30 2.60
CA MET A 5 -17.15 17.13 3.21
C MET A 5 -16.20 15.94 3.46
N PHE A 6 -14.88 16.16 3.36
CA PHE A 6 -13.82 15.18 3.61
C PHE A 6 -12.97 15.57 4.84
N ASP A 7 -13.59 16.13 5.88
CA ASP A 7 -12.88 16.67 7.04
C ASP A 7 -12.10 15.61 7.84
N GLU A 8 -12.45 14.32 7.72
CA GLU A 8 -11.78 13.25 8.46
C GLU A 8 -10.73 12.53 7.61
N ILE A 9 -9.47 12.62 8.06
CA ILE A 9 -8.35 11.82 7.55
C ILE A 9 -8.16 10.63 8.50
N ILE A 10 -8.40 9.43 8.00
CA ILE A 10 -8.27 8.18 8.75
C ILE A 10 -6.85 7.66 8.60
N ASP A 11 -6.11 7.51 9.69
CA ASP A 11 -4.82 6.81 9.68
C ASP A 11 -5.03 5.30 9.72
N LEU A 12 -4.66 4.62 8.62
CA LEU A 12 -4.82 3.18 8.54
C LEU A 12 -3.91 2.42 9.52
N GLU A 13 -2.72 2.96 9.82
CA GLU A 13 -1.79 2.34 10.78
C GLU A 13 -2.41 2.34 12.17
N GLU A 14 -3.01 3.45 12.59
CA GLU A 14 -3.69 3.57 13.90
C GLU A 14 -4.91 2.65 13.98
N PHE A 15 -5.78 2.65 12.95
CA PHE A 15 -6.96 1.78 12.91
C PHE A 15 -6.59 0.30 12.96
N ALA A 16 -5.54 -0.12 12.26
CA ALA A 16 -5.10 -1.50 12.27
C ALA A 16 -4.51 -1.93 13.63
N ILE A 17 -3.76 -1.04 14.30
CA ILE A 17 -3.26 -1.26 15.67
C ILE A 17 -4.42 -1.42 16.66
N GLU A 18 -5.51 -0.68 16.48
CA GLU A 18 -6.72 -0.82 17.30
C GLU A 18 -7.59 -2.02 16.91
N GLY A 19 -7.30 -2.66 15.78
CA GLY A 19 -8.14 -3.73 15.23
C GLY A 19 -9.49 -3.23 14.72
N LYS A 20 -9.61 -1.92 14.43
CA LYS A 20 -10.82 -1.30 13.91
C LYS A 20 -10.83 -1.35 12.38
N LYS A 21 -12.05 -1.31 11.82
CA LYS A 21 -12.27 -1.19 10.38
C LYS A 21 -12.39 0.29 9.99
N PRO A 22 -11.57 0.79 9.06
CA PRO A 22 -11.71 2.15 8.54
C PRO A 22 -13.09 2.40 7.90
N PRO A 23 -13.74 3.55 8.13
CA PRO A 23 -14.98 3.91 7.47
C PRO A 23 -14.77 4.18 5.96
N LYS A 24 -15.85 4.10 5.19
CA LYS A 24 -15.87 4.44 3.75
C LYS A 24 -16.16 5.92 3.55
N GLY A 25 -15.68 6.48 2.44
CA GLY A 25 -15.99 7.87 2.04
C GLY A 25 -15.14 8.94 2.74
N CYS A 26 -14.04 8.53 3.37
CA CYS A 26 -13.08 9.42 4.03
C CYS A 26 -11.77 9.47 3.23
N ARG A 27 -10.86 10.36 3.63
CA ARG A 27 -9.48 10.32 3.15
C ARG A 27 -8.68 9.33 3.99
N TYR A 28 -7.80 8.57 3.35
CA TYR A 28 -6.98 7.56 4.02
C TYR A 28 -5.53 8.02 4.07
N ARG A 29 -4.96 8.07 5.27
CA ARG A 29 -3.53 8.24 5.48
C ARG A 29 -2.87 6.86 5.50
N ILE A 30 -2.13 6.55 4.45
CA ILE A 30 -1.39 5.29 4.29
C ILE A 30 0.09 5.54 4.50
N LYS A 31 0.79 4.55 5.06
CA LYS A 31 2.25 4.61 5.25
C LYS A 31 2.94 3.73 4.23
N ILE A 32 3.87 4.31 3.47
CA ILE A 32 4.73 3.60 2.53
C ILE A 32 6.17 3.85 2.96
N ASP A 33 6.86 2.78 3.33
CA ASP A 33 8.18 2.82 3.99
C ASP A 33 8.17 3.67 5.27
N LYS A 34 8.70 4.89 5.19
CA LYS A 34 8.76 5.85 6.30
C LYS A 34 7.83 7.05 6.10
N ASN A 35 7.23 7.19 4.92
CA ASN A 35 6.45 8.35 4.53
C ASN A 35 4.96 8.06 4.66
N LYS A 36 4.18 9.08 5.04
CA LYS A 36 2.72 9.03 5.08
C LYS A 36 2.14 9.80 3.91
N TYR A 37 1.18 9.21 3.23
CA TYR A 37 0.48 9.79 2.08
C TYR A 37 -1.01 9.81 2.37
N VAL A 38 -1.69 10.88 1.97
CA VAL A 38 -3.15 10.98 2.08
C VAL A 38 -3.75 10.75 0.70
N VAL A 39 -4.69 9.81 0.62
CA VAL A 39 -5.41 9.46 -0.61
C VAL A 39 -6.92 9.63 -0.37
N ASP A 40 -7.63 10.00 -1.42
CA ASP A 40 -9.09 10.21 -1.44
C ASP A 40 -9.86 9.02 -2.01
N VAL A 41 -9.15 7.99 -2.44
CA VAL A 41 -9.73 6.75 -2.97
C VAL A 41 -9.60 5.61 -1.95
N PRO A 42 -10.62 4.73 -1.84
CA PRO A 42 -10.57 3.56 -0.95
C PRO A 42 -9.78 2.38 -1.54
N LEU A 43 -9.42 2.43 -2.82
CA LEU A 43 -8.83 1.32 -3.55
C LEU A 43 -7.71 1.83 -4.47
N MET A 44 -6.54 1.20 -4.43
CA MET A 44 -5.43 1.46 -5.35
C MET A 44 -4.77 0.16 -5.78
N SER A 45 -4.17 0.13 -6.97
CA SER A 45 -3.33 -0.97 -7.43
C SER A 45 -1.93 -0.86 -6.87
N GLY A 46 -1.17 -1.96 -6.88
CA GLY A 46 0.25 -1.94 -6.51
C GLY A 46 1.05 -0.90 -7.30
N ARG A 47 0.78 -0.76 -8.60
CA ARG A 47 1.37 0.26 -9.49
C ARG A 47 1.05 1.68 -9.01
N GLU A 48 -0.20 1.96 -8.68
CA GLU A 48 -0.63 3.27 -8.19
C GLU A 48 0.05 3.61 -6.85
N ILE A 49 0.17 2.64 -5.94
CA ILE A 49 0.85 2.80 -4.65
C ILE A 49 2.36 3.06 -4.82
N LEU A 50 3.02 2.33 -5.72
CA LEU A 50 4.44 2.54 -6.03
C LEU A 50 4.69 3.92 -6.64
N ASN A 51 3.86 4.33 -7.60
CA ASN A 51 3.94 5.65 -8.21
C ASN A 51 3.72 6.77 -7.19
N LEU A 52 2.78 6.59 -6.25
CA LEU A 52 2.54 7.54 -5.15
C LEU A 52 3.78 7.73 -4.26
N ALA A 53 4.60 6.69 -4.10
CA ALA A 53 5.86 6.72 -3.37
C ALA A 53 7.09 7.04 -4.23
N GLU A 54 6.87 7.62 -5.43
CA GLU A 54 7.91 8.00 -6.40
C GLU A 54 8.80 6.81 -6.83
N LYS A 55 8.27 5.58 -6.77
CA LYS A 55 8.96 4.36 -7.20
C LYS A 55 8.70 4.09 -8.68
N THR A 56 9.36 4.87 -9.53
CA THR A 56 9.22 4.81 -10.99
C THR A 56 10.53 4.38 -11.65
N PRO A 57 10.51 3.43 -12.61
CA PRO A 57 9.36 2.67 -13.06
C PRO A 57 8.92 1.62 -12.01
N PRO A 58 7.61 1.40 -11.82
CA PRO A 58 7.09 0.51 -10.78
C PRO A 58 7.53 -0.95 -10.97
N GLU A 59 7.84 -1.38 -12.19
CA GLU A 59 8.36 -2.71 -12.52
C GLU A 59 9.73 -3.01 -11.88
N GLN A 60 10.45 -1.98 -11.40
CA GLN A 60 11.73 -2.14 -10.70
C GLN A 60 11.57 -2.26 -9.18
N TYR A 61 10.34 -2.34 -8.66
CA TYR A 61 10.07 -2.38 -7.24
C TYR A 61 9.05 -3.45 -6.89
N MET A 62 9.30 -4.13 -5.77
CA MET A 62 8.34 -5.01 -5.12
C MET A 62 7.58 -4.23 -4.05
N LEU A 63 6.27 -4.46 -3.97
CA LEU A 63 5.39 -3.91 -2.95
C LEU A 63 4.94 -5.00 -1.99
N PHE A 64 5.07 -4.73 -0.69
CA PHE A 64 4.59 -5.62 0.36
C PHE A 64 3.63 -4.89 1.28
N GLN A 65 2.48 -5.50 1.58
CA GLN A 65 1.58 -5.09 2.64
C GLN A 65 1.94 -5.83 3.92
N LYS A 66 2.15 -5.10 5.02
CA LYS A 66 2.38 -5.70 6.34
C LYS A 66 1.10 -5.69 7.17
N PHE A 67 0.79 -6.83 7.78
CA PHE A 67 -0.36 -7.02 8.64
C PHE A 67 0.03 -7.15 10.12
N ARG A 68 -0.96 -6.95 11.00
CA ARG A 68 -0.84 -7.15 12.43
C ARG A 68 -0.54 -8.61 12.73
N GLY A 69 0.64 -8.89 13.26
CA GLY A 69 1.12 -10.27 13.47
C GLY A 69 2.42 -10.59 12.71
N GLY A 70 2.90 -9.66 11.88
CA GLY A 70 4.20 -9.79 11.20
C GLY A 70 4.12 -10.49 9.84
N GLU A 71 2.92 -10.93 9.43
CA GLU A 71 2.69 -11.43 8.08
C GLU A 71 2.88 -10.30 7.06
N ASN A 72 3.59 -10.62 5.99
CA ASN A 72 3.75 -9.72 4.85
C ASN A 72 3.18 -10.42 3.61
N LYS A 73 2.31 -9.72 2.88
CA LYS A 73 1.79 -10.17 1.60
C LYS A 73 2.44 -9.35 0.48
N ARG A 74 2.97 -10.04 -0.54
CA ARG A 74 3.40 -9.38 -1.78
C ARG A 74 2.16 -8.94 -2.55
N ILE A 75 2.17 -7.70 -3.02
CA ILE A 75 1.11 -7.10 -3.85
C ILE A 75 1.65 -6.94 -5.25
N GLU A 76 0.98 -7.57 -6.23
CA GLU A 76 1.36 -7.43 -7.63
C GLU A 76 0.95 -6.05 -8.19
N LEU A 77 1.55 -5.64 -9.31
CA LEU A 77 1.37 -4.29 -9.88
C LEU A 77 -0.11 -3.98 -10.19
N ASP A 78 -0.84 -4.97 -10.69
CA ASP A 78 -2.25 -4.82 -11.07
C ASP A 78 -3.22 -5.31 -9.98
N GLU A 79 -2.70 -5.85 -8.87
CA GLU A 79 -3.50 -6.26 -7.73
C GLU A 79 -4.04 -5.03 -7.01
N LYS A 80 -5.36 -5.03 -6.73
CA LYS A 80 -6.05 -3.95 -6.03
C LYS A 80 -6.04 -4.19 -4.52
N VAL A 81 -5.68 -3.16 -3.77
CA VAL A 81 -5.69 -3.12 -2.30
C VAL A 81 -6.85 -2.25 -1.83
N ASP A 82 -7.69 -2.79 -0.96
CA ASP A 82 -8.82 -2.08 -0.34
C ASP A 82 -8.41 -1.55 1.04
N PHE A 83 -8.31 -0.22 1.16
CA PHE A 83 -7.94 0.49 2.38
C PHE A 83 -9.02 0.46 3.47
N THR A 84 -10.21 -0.05 3.16
CA THR A 84 -11.31 -0.23 4.10
C THR A 84 -11.31 -1.63 4.73
N THR A 85 -10.35 -2.48 4.35
CA THR A 85 -10.15 -3.79 4.97
C THR A 85 -9.37 -3.67 6.29
N PRO A 86 -9.74 -4.44 7.33
CA PRO A 86 -8.93 -4.50 8.55
C PRO A 86 -7.53 -5.02 8.26
N GLY A 87 -6.52 -4.45 8.92
CA GLY A 87 -5.15 -4.95 8.87
C GLY A 87 -4.26 -4.34 7.77
N VAL A 88 -4.73 -3.34 7.02
CA VAL A 88 -3.85 -2.54 6.16
C VAL A 88 -3.00 -1.60 7.02
N GLU A 89 -1.85 -2.06 7.51
CA GLU A 89 -1.07 -1.24 8.44
C GLU A 89 -0.12 -0.28 7.72
N LYS A 90 0.66 -0.83 6.79
CA LYS A 90 1.77 -0.16 6.13
C LYS A 90 2.25 -0.96 4.94
N PHE A 91 2.77 -0.23 3.97
CA PHE A 91 3.42 -0.76 2.79
C PHE A 91 4.92 -0.64 2.93
N ARG A 92 5.64 -1.60 2.37
CA ARG A 92 7.09 -1.57 2.22
C ARG A 92 7.43 -1.75 0.76
N THR A 93 8.36 -0.94 0.26
CA THR A 93 8.93 -1.09 -1.07
C THR A 93 10.33 -1.66 -0.97
N LEU A 94 10.71 -2.49 -1.94
CA LEU A 94 12.06 -2.99 -2.10
C LEU A 94 12.44 -2.88 -3.57
N PRO A 95 13.63 -2.36 -3.93
CA PRO A 95 14.14 -2.49 -5.29
C PRO A 95 14.17 -3.96 -5.69
N MET A 96 13.74 -4.26 -6.91
CA MET A 96 13.91 -5.57 -7.50
C MET A 96 15.38 -5.72 -7.88
N ASP A 97 16.16 -6.35 -6.99
CA ASP A 97 17.50 -6.79 -7.37
C ASP A 97 17.33 -7.81 -8.49
N GLN A 98 17.96 -7.58 -9.65
CA GLN A 98 17.99 -8.54 -10.74
C GLN A 98 18.87 -9.74 -10.33
N THR A 99 18.39 -10.59 -9.43
CA THR A 99 19.03 -11.88 -9.10
C THR A 99 18.04 -13.04 -9.10
N GLU A 100 17.08 -13.02 -10.02
CA GLU A 100 16.53 -14.28 -10.54
C GLU A 100 17.29 -14.63 -11.82
N GLY A 101 18.42 -15.30 -11.62
CA GLY A 101 19.10 -16.02 -12.70
C GLY A 101 18.12 -17.01 -13.32
N LYS A 102 17.69 -16.74 -14.56
CA LYS A 102 17.22 -17.77 -15.47
C LYS A 102 18.40 -18.69 -15.80
N ASN A 103 18.68 -19.67 -14.94
CA ASN A 103 19.51 -20.83 -15.28
C ASN A 103 18.85 -22.09 -14.74
N ALA A 104 17.80 -22.53 -15.44
CA ALA A 104 17.33 -23.90 -15.38
C ALA A 104 16.69 -24.28 -16.71
N GLN A 105 17.50 -24.32 -17.78
CA GLN A 105 17.30 -25.27 -18.87
C GLN A 105 18.59 -25.40 -19.68
N THR A 106 19.48 -26.29 -19.22
CA THR A 106 20.53 -26.84 -20.08
C THR A 106 20.46 -28.34 -19.92
N ILE A 107 19.88 -28.96 -20.97
CA ILE A 107 19.91 -30.37 -21.41
C ILE A 107 19.67 -31.48 -20.38
#